data_AF-A0A508AMT0-F1
#
_entry.id   AF-A0A508AMT0-F1
#
_cell.length_a   1.000
_cell.length_b   1.000
_cell.length_c   1.000
_cell.angle_alpha   90.00
_cell.angle_beta   90.00
_cell.angle_gamma   90.00
#
_symmetry.space_group_name_H-M   'P 1'
#
loop_
_entity.id
_entity.type
_entity.pdbx_description
1 polymer ?
#
loop_
_entity_poly.entity_id
_entity_poly.type
_entity_poly.pdbx_seq_one_letter_code
_entity_poly.pdbx_strand_id
1 'polypeptide(L)'
;MDDSLFEVFGVDGTVQRGLDAAVPVRLVIDEGVARLGDYGQKIGQVTVASFKVPQWRPKVGDLVTVDGVARKVDDIDSDDGYVARVVLLG
;
A
#
# COMPACT_ATOMS: atom_id res chain seq x y z
N MET A 1 -12.96 -3.95 -12.01
CA MET A 1 -13.31 -5.36 -11.70
C MET A 1 -12.46 -5.72 -10.49
N ASP A 2 -12.60 -4.95 -9.40
CA ASP A 2 -11.56 -4.85 -8.35
C ASP A 2 -12.09 -5.03 -6.93
N ASP A 3 -13.40 -4.88 -6.70
CA ASP A 3 -13.95 -5.00 -5.35
C ASP A 3 -13.76 -6.40 -4.74
N SER A 4 -13.85 -7.44 -5.56
CA SER A 4 -13.68 -8.84 -5.11
C SER A 4 -12.28 -9.14 -4.57
N LEU A 5 -11.24 -8.44 -5.03
CA LEU A 5 -9.87 -8.63 -4.53
C LEU A 5 -9.78 -8.25 -3.06
N PHE A 6 -10.34 -7.09 -2.70
CA PHE A 6 -10.31 -6.57 -1.33
C PHE A 6 -11.31 -7.28 -0.42
N GLU A 7 -12.39 -7.83 -0.96
CA GLU A 7 -13.29 -8.68 -0.18
C GLU A 7 -12.58 -9.96 0.28
N VAL A 8 -11.85 -10.61 -0.63
CA VAL A 8 -11.19 -11.90 -0.37
C VAL A 8 -9.85 -11.75 0.36
N PHE A 9 -9.01 -10.80 -0.04
CA PHE A 9 -7.63 -10.65 0.45
C PHE A 9 -7.40 -9.36 1.23
N GLY A 10 -8.42 -8.50 1.36
CA GLY A 10 -8.28 -7.25 2.08
C GLY A 10 -8.09 -7.49 3.58
N VAL A 11 -7.12 -6.78 4.13
CA VAL A 11 -6.85 -6.67 5.55
C VAL A 11 -7.26 -5.30 6.04
N ASP A 12 -7.78 -5.26 7.26
CA ASP A 12 -8.16 -4.00 7.90
C ASP A 12 -6.92 -3.38 8.54
N GLY A 13 -6.77 -2.08 8.36
CA GLY A 13 -5.66 -1.32 8.91
C GLY A 13 -6.04 0.14 9.12
N THR A 14 -5.07 0.96 9.47
CA THR A 14 -5.24 2.41 9.54
C THR A 14 -4.20 3.13 8.71
N VAL A 15 -4.58 4.27 8.14
CA VAL A 15 -3.67 5.18 7.45
C VAL A 15 -3.71 6.55 8.10
N GLN A 16 -2.54 7.15 8.29
CA GLN A 16 -2.39 8.47 8.88
C GLN A 16 -1.57 9.37 7.96
N ARG A 17 -2.05 10.58 7.72
CA ARG A 17 -1.33 11.62 6.98
C ARG A 17 -0.76 12.65 7.95
N GLY A 18 0.56 12.72 8.06
CA GLY A 18 1.21 13.67 8.97
C GLY A 18 0.73 13.52 10.41
N LEU A 19 0.11 14.57 10.96
CA LEU A 19 -0.42 14.61 12.32
C LEU A 19 -1.95 14.44 12.38
N ASP A 20 -2.60 14.17 11.25
CA ASP A 20 -4.05 13.95 11.20
C ASP A 20 -4.43 12.68 11.96
N ALA A 21 -5.72 12.55 12.30
CA ALA A 21 -6.23 11.33 12.90
C ALA A 21 -6.09 10.14 11.94
N ALA A 22 -5.76 8.97 12.48
CA ALA A 22 -5.68 7.74 11.69
C ALA A 22 -7.08 7.34 11.17
N VAL A 23 -7.15 7.00 9.89
CA VAL A 23 -8.38 6.64 9.17
C VAL A 23 -8.39 5.13 8.94
N PRO A 24 -9.47 4.41 9.30
CA PRO A 24 -9.57 2.98 9.01
C PRO A 24 -9.69 2.74 7.50
N VAL A 25 -8.92 1.79 7.01
CA VAL A 25 -8.86 1.42 5.59
C VAL A 25 -8.86 -0.10 5.42
N ARG A 26 -9.32 -0.58 4.25
CA ARG A 26 -9.16 -1.98 3.86
C ARG A 26 -8.27 -2.04 2.63
N LEU A 27 -7.14 -2.72 2.77
CA LEU A 27 -6.06 -2.73 1.80
C LEU A 27 -5.54 -4.16 1.58
N VAL A 28 -4.84 -4.40 0.49
CA VAL A 28 -4.18 -5.70 0.25
C VAL A 28 -2.69 -5.54 0.45
N ILE A 29 -2.07 -6.40 1.25
CA ILE A 29 -0.61 -6.42 1.48
C ILE A 29 0.02 -7.58 0.72
N ASP A 30 0.99 -7.26 -0.13
CA ASP A 30 1.88 -8.24 -0.76
C ASP A 30 3.29 -8.10 -0.15
N GLU A 31 3.76 -9.13 0.56
CA GLU A 31 5.12 -9.16 1.10
C GLU A 31 6.09 -9.90 0.15
N GLY A 32 7.37 -9.53 0.21
CA GLY A 32 8.42 -10.24 -0.54
C GLY A 32 8.40 -10.01 -2.06
N VAL A 33 7.65 -9.02 -2.54
CA VAL A 33 7.53 -8.67 -3.97
C VAL A 33 8.90 -8.30 -4.52
N ALA A 34 9.26 -8.88 -5.67
CA ALA A 34 10.55 -8.60 -6.30
C ALA A 34 10.64 -7.12 -6.71
N ARG A 35 11.63 -6.40 -6.16
CA ARG A 35 11.99 -5.07 -6.66
C ARG A 35 12.90 -5.25 -7.86
N LEU A 36 12.47 -4.78 -9.01
CA LEU A 36 13.25 -4.79 -10.24
C LEU A 36 14.04 -3.48 -10.35
N GLY A 37 15.29 -3.57 -10.80
CA GLY A 37 16.09 -2.41 -11.19
C GLY A 37 15.77 -1.96 -12.62
N ASP A 38 16.45 -0.90 -13.05
CA ASP A 38 16.21 -0.24 -14.35
C ASP A 38 16.35 -1.16 -15.58
N TYR A 39 17.04 -2.29 -15.43
CA TYR A 39 17.23 -3.28 -16.50
C TYR A 39 16.48 -4.61 -16.25
N GLY A 40 15.45 -4.59 -15.39
CA GLY A 40 14.61 -5.75 -15.11
C GLY A 40 15.25 -6.83 -14.23
N GLN A 41 16.47 -6.59 -13.73
CA GLN A 41 17.14 -7.48 -12.78
C GLN A 41 16.51 -7.34 -11.38
N LYS A 42 16.33 -8.45 -10.67
CA LYS A 42 15.90 -8.40 -9.26
C LYS A 42 17.00 -7.77 -8.42
N ILE A 43 16.72 -6.61 -7.81
CA ILE A 43 17.65 -5.89 -6.94
C ILE A 43 17.28 -6.01 -5.45
N GLY A 44 16.12 -6.58 -5.13
CA GLY A 44 15.69 -6.79 -3.75
C GLY A 44 14.28 -7.31 -3.63
N GLN A 45 13.72 -7.17 -2.43
CA GLN A 45 12.32 -7.41 -2.13
C GLN A 45 11.72 -6.21 -1.40
N VAL A 46 10.44 -5.96 -1.61
CA VAL A 46 9.69 -4.90 -0.97
C VAL A 46 8.34 -5.42 -0.47
N THR A 47 7.74 -4.69 0.47
CA THR A 47 6.32 -4.84 0.75
C THR A 47 5.55 -3.82 -0.06
N VAL A 48 4.42 -4.25 -0.62
CA VAL A 48 3.52 -3.41 -1.38
C VAL A 48 2.14 -3.44 -0.74
N ALA A 49 1.47 -2.28 -0.73
CA ALA A 49 0.09 -2.14 -0.32
C ALA A 49 -0.77 -1.63 -1.48
N SER A 50 -1.94 -2.23 -1.68
CA SER A 50 -2.94 -1.76 -2.64
C SER A 50 -4.12 -1.13 -1.91
N PHE A 51 -4.48 0.08 -2.30
CA PHE A 51 -5.56 0.89 -1.73
C PHE A 51 -6.70 1.04 -2.70
N LYS A 52 -7.95 1.05 -2.21
CA LYS A 52 -9.07 1.59 -2.97
C LYS A 52 -9.00 3.12 -2.97
N VAL A 53 -8.77 3.73 -4.12
CA VAL A 53 -8.70 5.19 -4.29
C VAL A 53 -9.94 5.91 -3.76
N PRO A 54 -11.18 5.40 -3.95
CA PRO A 54 -12.37 6.01 -3.36
C PRO A 54 -12.38 6.02 -1.83
N GLN A 55 -11.67 5.10 -1.18
CA GLN A 55 -11.55 5.03 0.28
C GLN A 55 -10.40 5.92 0.78
N TRP A 56 -9.24 5.80 0.15
CA TRP A 56 -8.07 6.61 0.46
C TRP A 56 -7.17 6.72 -0.76
N ARG A 57 -6.78 7.96 -1.10
CA ARG A 57 -5.77 8.21 -2.12
C ARG A 57 -4.39 8.37 -1.45
N PRO A 58 -3.51 7.35 -1.53
CA PRO A 58 -2.26 7.35 -0.79
C PRO A 58 -1.28 8.39 -1.33
N LYS A 59 -0.39 8.84 -0.46
CA LYS A 59 0.74 9.72 -0.79
C LYS A 59 2.00 9.24 -0.10
N VAL A 60 3.15 9.53 -0.70
CA VAL A 60 4.46 9.32 -0.07
C VAL A 60 4.48 9.99 1.31
N GLY A 61 4.94 9.25 2.31
CA GLY A 61 4.98 9.66 3.71
C GLY A 61 3.73 9.33 4.54
N ASP A 62 2.63 8.87 3.92
CA ASP A 62 1.50 8.33 4.68
C ASP A 62 1.97 7.15 5.54
N LEU A 63 1.49 7.07 6.79
CA LEU A 63 1.81 6.00 7.72
C LEU A 63 0.70 4.96 7.70
N VAL A 64 1.03 3.73 7.30
CA VAL A 64 0.10 2.60 7.18
C VAL A 64 0.36 1.64 8.32
N THR A 65 -0.67 1.33 9.11
CA THR A 65 -0.58 0.37 10.22
C THR A 65 -1.49 -0.82 9.96
N VAL A 66 -0.91 -2.02 9.92
CA VAL A 66 -1.61 -3.30 9.75
C VAL A 66 -1.05 -4.26 10.78
N ASP A 67 -1.92 -5.01 11.47
CA ASP A 67 -1.52 -5.97 12.51
C ASP A 67 -0.55 -5.40 13.57
N GLY A 68 -0.71 -4.12 13.91
CA GLY A 68 0.14 -3.41 14.86
C GLY A 68 1.52 -2.97 14.33
N VAL A 69 1.83 -3.26 13.06
CA VAL A 69 3.08 -2.86 12.41
C VAL A 69 2.84 -1.62 11.55
N ALA A 70 3.53 -0.54 11.88
CA ALA A 70 3.46 0.72 11.13
C ALA A 70 4.60 0.83 10.11
N ARG A 71 4.26 1.07 8.85
CA ARG A 71 5.20 1.27 7.73
C ARG A 71 4.82 2.55 6.97
N LYS A 72 5.82 3.32 6.53
CA LYS A 72 5.56 4.52 5.73
C LYS A 72 5.44 4.17 4.25
N VAL A 73 4.62 4.90 3.52
CA VAL A 73 4.63 4.87 2.05
C VAL A 73 5.93 5.52 1.56
N ASP A 74 6.76 4.73 0.90
CA ASP A 74 8.03 5.15 0.31
C ASP A 74 7.83 5.70 -1.11
N ASP A 75 7.00 5.00 -1.91
CA ASP A 75 6.76 5.35 -3.31
C ASP A 75 5.36 4.93 -3.79
N ILE A 76 4.88 5.53 -4.88
CA ILE A 76 3.64 5.15 -5.56
C ILE A 76 3.99 4.37 -6.83
N ASP A 77 3.77 3.06 -6.79
CA ASP A 77 4.10 2.12 -7.88
C ASP A 77 3.14 2.28 -9.08
N SER A 78 1.83 2.38 -8.79
CA SER A 78 0.80 2.62 -9.81
C SER A 78 -0.47 3.24 -9.21
N ASP A 79 -1.21 4.00 -10.01
CA ASP A 79 -2.56 4.51 -9.67
C ASP A 79 -3.40 4.50 -10.96
N ASP A 80 -4.42 3.64 -11.05
CA ASP A 80 -5.32 3.56 -12.20
C ASP A 80 -6.63 4.36 -12.00
N GLY A 81 -6.72 5.12 -10.91
CA GLY A 81 -7.91 5.89 -10.51
C GLY A 81 -8.91 5.12 -9.66
N TYR A 82 -8.78 3.79 -9.54
CA TYR A 82 -9.61 2.93 -8.67
C TYR A 82 -8.77 2.22 -7.60
N VAL A 83 -7.61 1.71 -8.00
CA VAL A 83 -6.64 1.06 -7.13
C VAL A 83 -5.28 1.77 -7.25
N ALA A 84 -4.74 2.14 -6.10
CA ALA A 84 -3.39 2.69 -6.00
C ALA A 84 -2.48 1.69 -5.27
N ARG A 85 -1.39 1.30 -5.94
CA ARG A 85 -0.36 0.38 -5.44
C ARG A 85 0.83 1.21 -4.97
N VAL A 86 1.30 0.94 -3.75
CA VAL A 86 2.37 1.73 -3.13
C VAL A 86 3.42 0.83 -2.48
N VAL A 87 4.67 1.27 -2.52
CA VAL A 87 5.76 0.59 -1.82
C VAL A 87 5.79 1.07 -0.36
N LEU A 88 5.86 0.12 0.57
CA LEU A 88 6.02 0.41 1.99
C LEU A 88 7.49 0.27 2.40
N LEU A 89 7.94 1.21 3.23
CA LEU A 89 9.26 1.17 3.85
C LEU A 89 9.31 0.02 4.87
N GLY A 90 10.29 -0.87 4.70
CA GLY A 90 10.54 -2.02 5.57
C GLY A 90 11.31 -1.68 6.84
#